data_AF-A0A5S9ITD6-F1
#
_entry.id   AF-A0A5S9ITD6-F1
#
_cell.length_a   1.000
_cell.length_b   1.000
_cell.length_c   1.000
_cell.angle_alpha   90.00
_cell.angle_beta   90.00
_cell.angle_gamma   90.00
#
_symmetry.space_group_name_H-M   'P 1'
#
loop_
_entity.id
_entity.type
_entity.pdbx_description
1 polymer ?
#
loop_
_entity_poly.entity_id
_entity_poly.type
_entity_poly.pdbx_seq_one_letter_code
_entity_poly.pdbx_strand_id
1 'polypeptide(L)'
;MNHETQGLQKRYLETLVQGNADACSKVISDALEKGLSLAHIYCDVIAPSQAKMGALWLDGEINIAQEHLATMITLQEMARLRSVFEPKKLHGLQAVVAVAEKDLHVIGAQMVADLLYINGWKVDFLGANVPSRDLVDFVRKKEPHVVALSVSLPESVPLVKKAIIQMRKFDDSPRIIVGGLAIDPNFVEDLDVEVIQSAQQIVETLNQNVQPISLGDYLKKIGKQIQFLRKKNKQSQQELANACGLDRTYISAVEHGKQNITIGALHKISGALDIPINEFLNKVHNTL
;
A
#
# COMPACT_ATOMS: atom_id res chain seq x y z
N MET A 1 12.90 23.39 7.19
CA MET A 1 12.54 22.76 8.47
C MET A 1 12.17 23.84 9.45
N ASN A 2 11.00 23.72 10.10
CA ASN A 2 10.55 24.65 11.13
C ASN A 2 11.48 24.52 12.37
N HIS A 3 11.86 25.63 13.02
CA HIS A 3 12.74 25.60 14.20
C HIS A 3 12.21 24.69 15.32
N GLU A 4 10.89 24.54 15.38
CA GLU A 4 10.19 23.72 16.36
C GLU A 4 10.40 22.21 16.17
N THR A 5 10.32 21.70 14.92
CA THR A 5 10.54 20.28 14.65
C THR A 5 12.00 19.87 14.83
N GLN A 6 12.93 20.79 14.57
CA GLN A 6 14.36 20.58 14.87
C GLN A 6 14.62 20.35 16.36
N GLY A 7 13.94 21.10 17.24
CA GLY A 7 14.04 20.92 18.68
C GLY A 7 13.53 19.55 19.15
N LEU A 8 12.39 19.10 18.61
CA LEU A 8 11.84 17.77 18.89
C LEU A 8 12.74 16.65 18.36
N GLN A 9 13.25 16.78 17.13
CA GLN A 9 14.19 15.83 16.52
C GLN A 9 15.44 15.65 17.39
N LYS A 10 16.06 16.75 17.82
CA LYS A 10 17.26 16.70 18.66
C LYS A 10 16.99 15.98 19.98
N ARG A 11 15.89 16.35 20.67
CA ARG A 11 15.49 15.71 21.93
C ARG A 11 15.20 14.22 21.75
N TYR A 12 14.49 13.85 20.69
CA TYR A 12 14.15 12.45 20.41
C TYR A 12 15.42 11.61 20.16
N LEU A 13 16.36 12.12 19.38
CA LEU A 13 17.65 11.47 19.15
C LEU A 13 18.44 11.30 20.45
N GLU A 14 18.57 12.35 21.27
CA GLU A 14 19.29 12.29 22.54
C GLU A 14 18.69 11.22 23.47
N THR A 15 17.35 11.12 23.54
CA THR A 15 16.67 10.10 24.35
C THR A 15 16.80 8.70 23.76
N LEU A 16 16.86 8.56 22.43
CA LEU A 16 17.11 7.26 21.76
C LEU A 16 18.53 6.75 22.02
N VAL A 17 19.55 7.61 21.93
CA VAL A 17 20.94 7.25 22.22
C VAL A 17 21.09 6.76 23.67
N GLN A 18 20.31 7.34 24.59
CA GLN A 18 20.25 6.91 25.99
C GLN A 18 19.43 5.63 26.21
N GLY A 19 18.71 5.12 25.20
CA GLY A 19 17.81 3.97 25.33
C GLY A 19 16.59 4.23 26.22
N ASN A 20 16.22 5.49 26.43
CA ASN A 20 15.16 5.87 27.38
C ASN A 20 13.78 5.92 26.69
N ALA A 21 13.07 4.80 26.72
CA ALA A 21 11.75 4.66 26.10
C ALA A 21 10.72 5.67 26.63
N ASP A 22 10.65 5.88 27.94
CA ASP A 22 9.70 6.82 28.55
C ASP A 22 9.97 8.26 28.11
N ALA A 23 11.23 8.66 28.01
CA ALA A 23 11.61 9.98 27.54
C ALA A 23 11.32 10.16 26.04
N CYS A 24 11.53 9.12 25.23
CA CYS A 24 11.12 9.11 23.82
C CYS A 24 9.60 9.32 23.69
N SER A 25 8.81 8.60 24.50
CA SER A 25 7.35 8.71 24.50
C SER A 25 6.85 10.10 24.88
N LYS A 26 7.53 10.77 25.83
CA LYS A 26 7.26 12.16 26.19
C LYS A 26 7.52 13.12 25.03
N VAL A 27 8.63 12.96 24.31
CA VAL A 27 8.93 13.81 23.13
C VAL A 27 7.85 13.65 22.04
N ILE A 28 7.38 12.43 21.80
CA ILE A 28 6.29 12.19 20.84
C ILE A 28 4.96 12.76 21.36
N SER A 29 4.71 12.69 22.66
CA SER A 29 3.51 13.28 23.28
C SER A 29 3.52 14.81 23.17
N ASP A 30 4.65 15.47 23.41
CA ASP A 30 4.81 16.91 23.18
C ASP A 30 4.52 17.28 21.71
N ALA A 31 4.96 16.45 20.76
CA ALA A 31 4.68 16.66 19.34
C ALA A 31 3.17 16.58 19.03
N LEU A 32 2.47 15.63 19.65
CA LEU A 32 1.01 15.49 19.53
C LEU A 32 0.26 16.67 20.17
N GLU A 33 0.66 17.11 21.36
CA GLU A 33 0.07 18.26 22.05
C GLU A 33 0.22 19.57 21.25
N LYS A 34 1.31 19.69 20.50
CA LYS A 34 1.55 20.79 19.55
C LYS A 34 0.76 20.67 18.25
N GLY A 35 -0.02 19.61 18.07
CA GLY A 35 -0.87 19.40 16.90
C GLY A 35 -0.12 19.00 15.63
N LEU A 36 1.10 18.45 15.74
CA LEU A 36 1.82 17.97 14.56
C LEU A 36 1.07 16.81 13.92
N SER A 37 0.94 16.87 12.59
CA SER A 37 0.41 15.74 11.82
C SER A 37 1.34 14.52 11.88
N LEU A 38 0.81 13.32 11.64
CA LEU A 38 1.60 12.09 11.57
C LEU A 38 2.78 12.22 10.60
N ALA A 39 2.56 12.85 9.43
CA ALA A 39 3.61 13.07 8.44
C ALA A 39 4.77 13.92 9.00
N HIS A 40 4.49 14.96 9.77
CA HIS A 40 5.54 15.81 10.36
C HIS A 40 6.28 15.06 11.48
N ILE A 41 5.57 14.30 12.33
CA ILE A 41 6.22 13.46 13.36
C ILE A 41 7.16 12.45 12.70
N TYR A 42 6.70 11.80 11.64
CA TYR A 42 7.48 10.80 10.91
C TYR A 42 8.66 11.41 10.16
N CYS A 43 8.42 12.40 9.31
CA CYS A 43 9.42 12.92 8.38
C CYS A 43 10.36 13.96 9.00
N ASP A 44 9.94 14.72 10.01
CA ASP A 44 10.78 15.76 10.62
C ASP A 44 11.42 15.34 11.95
N VAL A 45 10.88 14.33 12.63
CA VAL A 45 11.38 13.86 13.94
C VAL A 45 11.96 12.45 13.84
N ILE A 46 11.15 11.45 13.50
CA ILE A 46 11.58 10.05 13.54
C ILE A 46 12.63 9.72 12.48
N ALA A 47 12.32 9.91 11.19
CA ALA A 47 13.21 9.57 10.08
C ALA A 47 14.61 10.22 10.20
N PRO A 48 14.75 11.54 10.44
CA PRO A 48 16.07 12.15 10.60
C PRO A 48 16.81 11.67 11.86
N SER A 49 16.09 11.28 12.93
CA SER A 49 16.74 10.71 14.12
C SER A 49 17.25 9.29 13.86
N GLN A 50 16.52 8.47 13.11
CA GLN A 50 16.95 7.14 12.69
C GLN A 50 18.15 7.20 11.74
N ALA A 51 18.16 8.15 10.80
CA ALA A 51 19.32 8.38 9.93
C ALA A 51 20.59 8.74 10.74
N LYS A 52 20.44 9.57 11.79
CA LYS A 52 21.54 9.89 12.70
C LYS A 52 21.96 8.71 13.56
N MET A 53 21.04 7.88 14.05
CA MET A 53 21.37 6.62 14.74
C MET A 53 22.21 5.71 13.84
N GLY A 54 21.83 5.57 12.56
CA GLY A 54 22.60 4.81 11.57
C GLY A 54 24.01 5.37 11.36
N ALA A 55 24.17 6.70 11.28
CA ALA A 55 25.48 7.34 11.18
C ALA A 55 26.37 7.07 12.42
N LEU A 56 25.82 7.26 13.63
CA LEU A 56 26.53 6.97 14.88
C LEU A 56 27.01 5.51 14.96
N TRP A 57 26.20 4.58 14.44
CA TRP A 57 26.58 3.16 14.39
C TRP A 57 27.70 2.91 13.37
N LEU A 58 27.61 3.49 12.18
CA LEU A 58 28.66 3.38 11.15
C LEU A 58 29.99 3.99 11.62
N ASP A 59 29.93 5.07 12.38
CA ASP A 59 31.10 5.74 12.97
C ASP A 59 31.65 4.99 14.21
N GLY A 60 30.95 3.96 14.68
CA GLY A 60 31.34 3.15 15.84
C GLY A 60 31.09 3.81 17.20
N GLU A 61 30.38 4.94 17.24
CA GLU A 61 30.00 5.63 18.49
C GLU A 61 28.96 4.85 19.29
N ILE A 62 28.11 4.08 18.61
CA ILE A 62 27.17 3.13 19.22
C ILE A 62 27.36 1.75 18.60
N ASN A 63 27.06 0.71 19.37
CA ASN A 63 27.06 -0.66 18.87
C ASN A 63 25.68 -1.08 18.32
N ILE A 64 25.63 -2.25 17.69
CA ILE A 64 24.41 -2.79 17.08
C ILE A 64 23.26 -3.02 18.09
N ALA A 65 23.57 -3.34 19.36
CA ALA A 65 22.53 -3.53 20.37
C ALA A 65 21.84 -2.21 20.73
N GLN A 66 22.58 -1.10 20.73
CA GLN A 66 22.03 0.24 20.95
C GLN A 66 21.18 0.70 19.76
N GLU A 67 21.64 0.44 18.53
CA GLU A 67 20.84 0.70 17.32
C GLU A 67 19.52 -0.08 17.38
N HIS A 68 19.56 -1.39 17.63
CA HIS A 68 18.35 -2.23 17.72
C HIS A 68 17.40 -1.78 18.84
N LEU A 69 17.93 -1.36 19.99
CA LEU A 69 17.11 -0.81 21.07
C LEU A 69 16.37 0.44 20.58
N ALA A 70 17.06 1.35 19.91
CA ALA A 70 16.45 2.57 19.36
C ALA A 70 15.42 2.27 18.26
N THR A 71 15.67 1.27 17.41
CA THR A 71 14.68 0.75 16.44
C THR A 71 13.43 0.27 17.16
N MET A 72 13.57 -0.56 18.20
CA MET A 72 12.43 -1.13 18.93
C MET A 72 11.60 -0.08 19.66
N ILE A 73 12.25 0.88 20.33
CA ILE A 73 11.56 2.01 20.96
C ILE A 73 10.77 2.79 19.90
N THR A 74 11.37 3.04 18.74
CA THR A 74 10.70 3.77 17.66
C THR A 74 9.51 3.00 17.09
N LEU A 75 9.61 1.69 16.88
CA LEU A 75 8.49 0.88 16.41
C LEU A 75 7.33 0.84 17.40
N GLN A 76 7.62 0.81 18.71
CA GLN A 76 6.59 0.91 19.75
C GLN A 76 5.87 2.26 19.70
N GLU A 77 6.61 3.36 19.54
CA GLU A 77 6.01 4.69 19.39
C GLU A 77 5.19 4.82 18.10
N MET A 78 5.65 4.25 16.98
CA MET A 78 4.87 4.21 15.74
C MET A 78 3.57 3.43 15.89
N ALA A 79 3.60 2.27 16.57
CA ALA A 79 2.40 1.50 16.87
C ALA A 79 1.40 2.30 17.72
N ARG A 80 1.89 3.06 18.71
CA ARG A 80 1.07 3.97 19.51
C ARG A 80 0.49 5.10 18.66
N LEU A 81 1.31 5.78 17.85
CA LEU A 81 0.88 6.87 16.97
C LEU A 81 -0.25 6.44 16.03
N ARG A 82 -0.16 5.25 15.46
CA ARG A 82 -1.21 4.69 14.60
C ARG A 82 -2.59 4.63 15.27
N SER A 83 -2.65 4.44 16.59
CA SER A 83 -3.91 4.41 17.35
C SER A 83 -4.46 5.80 17.69
N VAL A 84 -3.62 6.84 17.65
CA VAL A 84 -3.99 8.21 18.01
C VAL A 84 -4.60 8.95 16.82
N PHE A 85 -4.13 8.70 15.60
CA PHE A 85 -4.65 9.35 14.40
C PHE A 85 -5.87 8.62 13.84
N GLU A 86 -6.99 9.33 13.73
CA GLU A 86 -8.18 8.80 13.07
C GLU A 86 -7.97 8.70 11.54
N PRO A 87 -8.17 7.52 10.93
CA PRO A 87 -8.07 7.39 9.49
C PRO A 87 -9.25 8.05 8.78
N LYS A 88 -8.97 8.66 7.62
CA LYS A 88 -10.02 9.09 6.69
C LYS A 88 -10.88 7.91 6.25
N LYS A 89 -12.11 8.20 5.80
CA LYS A 89 -13.03 7.18 5.28
C LYS A 89 -12.38 6.37 4.16
N LEU A 90 -12.54 5.05 4.22
CA LEU A 90 -12.04 4.14 3.20
C LEU A 90 -12.63 4.49 1.83
N HIS A 91 -11.74 4.67 0.85
CA HIS A 91 -12.12 4.95 -0.55
C HIS A 91 -12.03 3.71 -1.45
N GLY A 92 -11.89 2.51 -0.86
CA GLY A 92 -11.91 1.22 -1.56
C GLY A 92 -10.59 0.84 -2.25
N LEU A 93 -9.58 1.71 -2.27
CA LEU A 93 -8.26 1.36 -2.79
C LEU A 93 -7.46 0.56 -1.76
N GLN A 94 -6.63 -0.34 -2.29
CA GLN A 94 -5.83 -1.26 -1.50
C GLN A 94 -4.36 -1.13 -1.88
N ALA A 95 -3.49 -1.05 -0.88
CA ALA A 95 -2.05 -1.03 -1.04
C ALA A 95 -1.41 -2.22 -0.31
N VAL A 96 -0.41 -2.82 -0.94
CA VAL A 96 0.53 -3.74 -0.29
C VAL A 96 1.82 -2.97 -0.06
N VAL A 97 2.34 -3.00 1.17
CA VAL A 97 3.62 -2.38 1.51
C VAL A 97 4.55 -3.46 2.05
N ALA A 98 5.78 -3.53 1.55
CA ALA A 98 6.76 -4.54 1.94
C ALA A 98 8.18 -3.99 1.90
N VAL A 99 9.05 -4.51 2.77
CA VAL A 99 10.50 -4.35 2.61
C VAL A 99 11.02 -5.50 1.75
N ALA A 100 11.97 -5.18 0.88
CA ALA A 100 12.56 -6.13 -0.05
C ALA A 100 13.18 -7.36 0.65
N GLU A 101 13.25 -8.46 -0.10
CA GLU A 101 14.01 -9.65 0.29
C GLU A 101 15.46 -9.27 0.67
N LYS A 102 15.97 -9.89 1.74
CA LYS A 102 17.28 -9.61 2.38
C LYS A 102 17.41 -8.27 3.07
N ASP A 103 16.34 -7.49 3.16
CA ASP A 103 16.36 -6.19 3.83
C ASP A 103 15.46 -6.19 5.07
N LEU A 104 16.04 -5.73 6.19
CA LEU A 104 15.41 -5.71 7.52
C LEU A 104 14.94 -4.31 7.93
N HIS A 105 15.20 -3.26 7.14
CA HIS A 105 14.93 -1.88 7.51
C HIS A 105 13.44 -1.52 7.35
N VAL A 106 12.69 -1.71 8.44
CA VAL A 106 11.22 -1.68 8.42
C VAL A 106 10.58 -0.31 8.66
N ILE A 107 11.27 0.62 9.33
CA ILE A 107 10.70 1.92 9.77
C ILE A 107 10.14 2.72 8.59
N GLY A 108 10.91 2.90 7.52
CA GLY A 108 10.47 3.67 6.35
C GLY A 108 9.24 3.06 5.66
N ALA A 109 9.20 1.73 5.55
CA ALA A 109 8.05 1.03 4.99
C ALA A 109 6.81 1.15 5.88
N GLN A 110 6.98 1.07 7.21
CA GLN A 110 5.87 1.27 8.14
C GLN A 110 5.35 2.71 8.11
N MET A 111 6.23 3.72 7.97
CA MET A 111 5.79 5.11 7.77
C MET A 111 4.88 5.24 6.55
N VAL A 112 5.27 4.65 5.42
CA VAL A 112 4.44 4.63 4.19
C VAL A 112 3.11 3.92 4.44
N ALA A 113 3.13 2.75 5.09
CA ALA A 113 1.93 1.99 5.38
C ALA A 113 0.93 2.76 6.25
N ASP A 114 1.41 3.40 7.32
CA ASP A 114 0.60 4.18 8.23
C ASP A 114 0.07 5.46 7.57
N LEU A 115 0.88 6.15 6.76
CA LEU A 115 0.46 7.34 6.01
C LEU A 115 -0.64 7.02 4.99
N LEU A 116 -0.56 5.89 4.30
CA LEU A 116 -1.64 5.42 3.42
C LEU A 116 -2.89 5.07 4.22
N TYR A 117 -2.73 4.34 5.33
CA TYR A 117 -3.83 3.94 6.19
C TYR A 117 -4.62 5.14 6.71
N ILE A 118 -3.94 6.17 7.24
CA ILE A 118 -4.64 7.37 7.74
C ILE A 118 -5.30 8.17 6.62
N ASN A 119 -4.90 7.98 5.36
CA ASN A 119 -5.49 8.63 4.20
C ASN A 119 -6.64 7.86 3.55
N GLY A 120 -7.11 6.75 4.16
CA GLY A 120 -8.30 6.02 3.71
C GLY A 120 -7.99 4.83 2.79
N TRP A 121 -6.73 4.40 2.74
CA TRP A 121 -6.35 3.17 2.06
C TRP A 121 -6.56 1.96 2.95
N LYS A 122 -6.98 0.85 2.37
CA LYS A 122 -6.79 -0.46 2.99
C LYS A 122 -5.33 -0.88 2.75
N VAL A 123 -4.59 -1.15 3.82
CA VAL A 123 -3.15 -1.43 3.73
C VAL A 123 -2.84 -2.81 4.30
N ASP A 124 -2.27 -3.67 3.48
CA ASP A 124 -1.62 -4.91 3.91
C ASP A 124 -0.11 -4.64 4.02
N PHE A 125 0.39 -4.44 5.25
CA PHE A 125 1.83 -4.28 5.50
C PHE A 125 2.46 -5.64 5.82
N LEU A 126 3.39 -6.09 4.98
CA LEU A 126 3.98 -7.44 5.07
C LEU A 126 5.24 -7.50 5.94
N GLY A 127 5.71 -6.36 6.44
CA GLY A 127 6.92 -6.28 7.24
C GLY A 127 8.19 -6.44 6.40
N ALA A 128 9.22 -6.99 7.05
CA ALA A 128 10.58 -7.03 6.52
C ALA A 128 10.94 -8.33 5.80
N ASN A 129 11.99 -8.30 4.98
CA ASN A 129 12.60 -9.48 4.34
C ASN A 129 11.58 -10.38 3.61
N VAL A 130 10.70 -9.78 2.80
CA VAL A 130 9.66 -10.54 2.09
C VAL A 130 10.25 -11.17 0.82
N PRO A 131 10.28 -12.52 0.69
CA PRO A 131 10.84 -13.16 -0.49
C PRO A 131 10.12 -12.75 -1.77
N SER A 132 10.87 -12.45 -2.84
CA SER A 132 10.30 -11.92 -4.10
C SER A 132 9.23 -12.85 -4.69
N ARG A 133 9.40 -14.18 -4.59
CA ARG A 133 8.42 -15.15 -5.07
C ARG A 133 7.10 -15.04 -4.30
N ASP A 134 7.18 -15.04 -2.98
CA ASP A 134 6.00 -15.07 -2.12
C ASP A 134 5.27 -13.71 -2.15
N LEU A 135 6.01 -12.60 -2.32
CA LEU A 135 5.44 -11.28 -2.62
C LEU A 135 4.61 -11.29 -3.91
N VAL A 136 5.18 -11.80 -5.01
CA VAL A 136 4.49 -11.89 -6.32
C VAL A 136 3.21 -12.72 -6.20
N ASP A 137 3.27 -13.86 -5.49
CA ASP A 137 2.10 -14.72 -5.26
C ASP A 137 1.04 -14.05 -4.38
N PHE A 138 1.45 -13.30 -3.36
CA PHE A 138 0.54 -12.54 -2.50
C PHE A 138 -0.16 -11.44 -3.29
N VAL A 139 0.58 -10.65 -4.07
CA VAL A 139 0.05 -9.58 -4.92
C VAL A 139 -0.92 -10.15 -5.97
N ARG A 140 -0.58 -11.27 -6.61
CA ARG A 140 -1.47 -11.95 -7.57
C ARG A 140 -2.81 -12.34 -6.95
N LYS A 141 -2.81 -12.83 -5.71
CA LYS A 141 -4.04 -13.24 -5.01
C LYS A 141 -4.86 -12.07 -4.49
N LYS A 142 -4.19 -11.01 -4.05
CA LYS A 142 -4.82 -9.84 -3.42
C LYS A 142 -5.31 -8.81 -4.43
N GLU A 143 -4.72 -8.78 -5.62
CA GLU A 143 -5.02 -7.79 -6.68
C GLU A 143 -5.04 -6.35 -6.13
N PRO A 144 -3.98 -5.89 -5.42
CA PRO A 144 -3.95 -4.54 -4.88
C PRO A 144 -3.87 -3.51 -6.01
N HIS A 145 -4.24 -2.27 -5.70
CA HIS A 145 -4.10 -1.16 -6.65
C HIS A 145 -2.67 -0.61 -6.66
N VAL A 146 -2.00 -0.67 -5.50
CA VAL A 146 -0.63 -0.20 -5.32
C VAL A 146 0.22 -1.27 -4.63
N VAL A 147 1.46 -1.40 -5.07
CA VAL A 147 2.53 -2.09 -4.32
C VAL A 147 3.63 -1.07 -4.04
N ALA A 148 3.94 -0.83 -2.77
CA ALA A 148 5.04 0.02 -2.35
C ALA A 148 6.17 -0.83 -1.76
N LEU A 149 7.37 -0.74 -2.34
CA LEU A 149 8.55 -1.51 -1.95
C LEU A 149 9.62 -0.61 -1.34
N SER A 150 10.03 -0.93 -0.11
CA SER A 150 11.15 -0.27 0.57
C SER A 150 12.43 -1.06 0.35
N VAL A 151 13.49 -0.39 -0.09
CA VAL A 151 14.79 -0.96 -0.41
C VAL A 151 15.89 -0.04 0.11
N SER A 152 16.51 -0.44 1.20
CA SER A 152 17.60 0.25 1.89
C SER A 152 18.97 -0.36 1.59
N LEU A 153 19.00 -1.62 1.13
CA LEU A 153 20.23 -2.36 0.85
C LEU A 153 20.48 -2.59 -0.67
N PRO A 154 21.66 -2.25 -1.21
CA PRO A 154 21.99 -2.44 -2.64
C PRO A 154 21.83 -3.89 -3.15
N GLU A 155 22.12 -4.89 -2.32
CA GLU A 155 21.98 -6.31 -2.66
C GLU A 155 20.53 -6.75 -2.91
N SER A 156 19.56 -6.00 -2.40
CA SER A 156 18.13 -6.26 -2.55
C SER A 156 17.59 -5.72 -3.88
N VAL A 157 18.28 -4.75 -4.49
CA VAL A 157 17.86 -4.11 -5.75
C VAL A 157 17.62 -5.11 -6.88
N PRO A 158 18.53 -6.06 -7.20
CA PRO A 158 18.29 -7.03 -8.26
C PRO A 158 17.08 -7.95 -7.98
N LEU A 159 16.79 -8.26 -6.71
CA LEU A 159 15.66 -9.11 -6.31
C LEU A 159 14.33 -8.39 -6.50
N VAL A 160 14.29 -7.09 -6.18
CA VAL A 160 13.14 -6.21 -6.40
C VAL A 160 12.88 -6.05 -7.88
N LYS A 161 13.91 -5.80 -8.71
CA LYS A 161 13.75 -5.74 -10.18
C LYS A 161 13.11 -7.02 -10.73
N LYS A 162 13.56 -8.20 -10.27
CA LYS A 162 12.96 -9.49 -10.66
C LYS A 162 11.49 -9.60 -10.24
N ALA A 163 11.14 -9.19 -9.01
CA ALA A 163 9.75 -9.21 -8.54
C ALA A 163 8.85 -8.31 -9.39
N ILE A 164 9.30 -7.09 -9.69
CA ILE A 164 8.59 -6.12 -10.55
C ILE A 164 8.33 -6.71 -11.93
N ILE A 165 9.34 -7.29 -12.58
CA ILE A 165 9.18 -7.93 -13.89
C ILE A 165 8.13 -9.04 -13.86
N GLN A 166 8.00 -9.81 -12.77
CA GLN A 166 6.95 -10.83 -12.66
C GLN A 166 5.56 -10.22 -12.43
N MET A 167 5.45 -9.18 -11.61
CA MET A 167 4.17 -8.48 -11.37
C MET A 167 3.65 -7.78 -12.62
N ARG A 168 4.55 -7.26 -13.47
CA ARG A 168 4.20 -6.64 -14.76
C ARG A 168 3.61 -7.62 -15.78
N LYS A 169 3.72 -8.94 -15.55
CA LYS A 169 3.08 -9.97 -16.39
C LYS A 169 1.60 -10.22 -16.03
N PHE A 170 1.07 -9.55 -15.00
CA PHE A 170 -0.33 -9.70 -14.63
C PHE A 170 -1.21 -8.87 -15.57
N ASP A 171 -2.39 -9.40 -15.94
CA ASP A 171 -3.33 -8.71 -16.82
C ASP A 171 -3.73 -7.33 -16.27
N ASP A 172 -3.95 -7.23 -14.96
CA ASP A 172 -4.22 -5.99 -14.23
C ASP A 172 -3.05 -5.74 -13.24
N SER A 173 -1.86 -5.39 -13.77
CA SER A 173 -0.68 -5.14 -12.92
C SER A 173 -0.85 -3.90 -12.03
N PRO A 174 -0.45 -3.94 -10.75
CA PRO A 174 -0.62 -2.80 -9.85
C PRO A 174 0.30 -1.64 -10.22
N ARG A 175 -0.06 -0.42 -9.78
CA ARG A 175 0.90 0.68 -9.74
C ARG A 175 2.01 0.33 -8.75
N ILE A 176 3.27 0.42 -9.16
CA ILE A 176 4.40 0.01 -8.32
C ILE A 176 5.20 1.26 -7.97
N ILE A 177 5.39 1.46 -6.67
CA ILE A 177 6.20 2.54 -6.11
C ILE A 177 7.38 1.92 -5.38
N VAL A 178 8.57 2.45 -5.60
CA VAL A 178 9.81 1.98 -4.98
C VAL A 178 10.47 3.15 -4.27
N GLY A 179 11.04 2.91 -3.11
CA GLY A 179 11.80 3.91 -2.38
C GLY A 179 12.78 3.27 -1.41
N GLY A 180 13.45 4.09 -0.63
CA GLY A 180 14.50 3.66 0.30
C GLY A 180 15.90 4.03 -0.18
N LEU A 181 16.88 3.89 0.71
CA LEU A 181 18.22 4.47 0.55
C LEU A 181 19.04 3.85 -0.59
N ALA A 182 18.71 2.64 -1.03
CA ALA A 182 19.42 1.95 -2.10
C ALA A 182 18.84 2.22 -3.50
N ILE A 183 17.78 3.02 -3.62
CA ILE A 183 17.10 3.30 -4.88
C ILE A 183 17.63 4.58 -5.49
N ASP A 184 18.24 4.45 -6.67
CA ASP A 184 18.65 5.57 -7.49
C ASP A 184 17.43 6.27 -8.14
N PRO A 185 17.41 7.61 -8.29
CA PRO A 185 16.35 8.30 -9.04
C PRO A 185 16.16 7.79 -10.48
N ASN A 186 17.22 7.29 -11.12
CA ASN A 186 17.22 6.69 -12.46
C ASN A 186 16.90 5.19 -12.45
N PHE A 187 16.44 4.62 -11.32
CA PHE A 187 15.97 3.23 -11.23
C PHE A 187 14.82 2.93 -12.22
N VAL A 188 14.17 3.98 -12.72
CA VAL A 188 12.96 3.98 -13.56
C VAL A 188 13.16 3.36 -14.94
N GLU A 189 14.36 3.39 -15.53
CA GLU A 189 14.53 3.36 -17.01
C GLU A 189 13.96 2.14 -17.76
N ASP A 190 13.58 1.03 -17.10
CA ASP A 190 13.04 -0.16 -17.80
C ASP A 190 11.83 -0.85 -17.14
N LEU A 191 11.28 -0.33 -16.04
CA LEU A 191 10.35 -1.10 -15.19
C LEU A 191 8.95 -0.51 -15.01
N ASP A 192 8.68 0.67 -15.60
CA ASP A 192 7.41 1.39 -15.45
C ASP A 192 7.01 1.50 -13.97
N VAL A 193 7.91 2.07 -13.16
CA VAL A 193 7.72 2.25 -11.72
C VAL A 193 7.93 3.70 -11.34
N GLU A 194 7.34 4.09 -10.21
CA GLU A 194 7.58 5.40 -9.62
C GLU A 194 8.57 5.29 -8.48
N VAL A 195 9.49 6.24 -8.42
CA VAL A 195 10.49 6.32 -7.37
C VAL A 195 10.13 7.47 -6.43
N ILE A 196 10.07 7.18 -5.14
CA ILE A 196 9.89 8.19 -4.08
C ILE A 196 11.11 8.23 -3.16
N GLN A 197 11.44 9.42 -2.68
CA GLN A 197 12.59 9.66 -1.80
C GLN A 197 12.18 9.90 -0.34
N SER A 198 10.88 10.11 -0.08
CA SER A 198 10.37 10.26 1.28
C SER A 198 8.99 9.64 1.43
N ALA A 199 8.65 9.22 2.66
CA ALA A 199 7.33 8.69 2.95
C ALA A 199 6.22 9.72 2.72
N GLN A 200 6.51 11.03 2.78
CA GLN A 200 5.52 12.07 2.52
C GLN A 200 5.06 12.10 1.05
N GLN A 201 5.98 11.85 0.12
CA GLN A 201 5.68 11.85 -1.32
C GLN A 201 4.64 10.79 -1.69
N ILE A 202 4.52 9.67 -0.97
CA ILE A 202 3.54 8.62 -1.28
C ILE A 202 2.10 9.18 -1.30
N VAL A 203 1.79 10.06 -0.34
CA VAL A 203 0.46 10.63 -0.18
C VAL A 203 0.17 11.61 -1.31
N GLU A 204 1.17 12.41 -1.68
CA GLU A 204 1.07 13.38 -2.78
C GLU A 204 0.91 12.65 -4.13
N THR A 205 1.73 11.64 -4.38
CA THR A 205 1.73 10.81 -5.59
C THR A 205 0.42 10.03 -5.80
N LEU A 206 -0.19 9.55 -4.73
CA LEU A 206 -1.37 8.68 -4.81
C LEU A 206 -2.70 9.42 -4.61
N ASN A 207 -2.78 10.40 -3.71
CA ASN A 207 -4.04 11.06 -3.40
C ASN A 207 -4.44 12.15 -4.41
N GLN A 208 -3.51 12.68 -5.20
CA GLN A 208 -3.84 13.68 -6.22
C GLN A 208 -4.72 13.12 -7.35
N ASN A 209 -4.82 11.79 -7.48
CA ASN A 209 -5.49 11.12 -8.61
C ASN A 209 -6.62 10.15 -8.20
N VAL A 210 -7.03 10.10 -6.93
CA VAL A 210 -8.16 9.23 -6.53
C VAL A 210 -9.47 9.82 -7.06
N GLN A 211 -9.90 9.33 -8.22
CA GLN A 211 -11.19 9.66 -8.79
C GLN A 211 -12.26 8.67 -8.29
N PRO A 212 -13.49 9.13 -8.00
CA PRO A 212 -14.62 8.23 -7.82
C PRO A 212 -14.71 7.33 -9.05
N ILE A 213 -14.89 6.02 -8.84
CA ILE A 213 -15.05 5.11 -9.98
C ILE A 213 -16.17 5.61 -10.91
N SER A 214 -15.83 5.82 -12.18
CA SER A 214 -16.83 6.21 -13.17
C SER A 214 -17.88 5.11 -13.29
N LEU A 215 -19.13 5.45 -13.62
CA LEU A 215 -20.17 4.44 -13.87
C LEU A 215 -19.72 3.45 -14.96
N GLY A 216 -19.01 3.92 -15.99
CA GLY A 216 -18.50 3.06 -17.06
C GLY A 216 -17.51 2.01 -16.54
N ASP A 217 -16.57 2.39 -15.67
CA ASP A 217 -15.60 1.45 -15.11
C ASP A 217 -16.24 0.52 -14.07
N TYR A 218 -17.26 1.01 -13.35
CA TYR A 218 -18.12 0.19 -12.49
C TYR A 218 -18.78 -0.94 -13.30
N LEU A 219 -19.40 -0.59 -14.43
CA LEU A 219 -20.06 -1.54 -15.33
C LEU A 219 -19.07 -2.52 -15.97
N LYS A 220 -17.88 -2.06 -16.38
CA LYS A 220 -16.82 -2.94 -16.91
C LYS A 220 -16.34 -3.95 -15.88
N LYS A 221 -16.11 -3.53 -14.63
CA LYS A 221 -15.66 -4.42 -13.55
C LYS A 221 -16.71 -5.49 -13.25
N ILE A 222 -17.98 -5.10 -13.12
CA ILE A 222 -19.10 -6.05 -12.97
C ILE A 222 -19.18 -7.01 -14.16
N GLY A 223 -19.09 -6.47 -15.38
CA GLY A 223 -19.15 -7.26 -16.61
C GLY A 223 -18.05 -8.32 -16.69
N LYS A 224 -16.80 -7.93 -16.41
CA LYS A 224 -15.65 -8.86 -16.32
C LYS A 224 -15.87 -9.94 -15.27
N GLN A 225 -16.42 -9.58 -14.11
CA GLN A 225 -16.67 -10.53 -13.03
C GLN A 225 -17.76 -11.54 -13.40
N ILE A 226 -18.87 -11.09 -13.99
CA ILE A 226 -19.92 -11.98 -14.54
C ILE A 226 -19.32 -12.92 -15.58
N GLN A 227 -18.52 -12.38 -16.51
CA GLN A 227 -17.86 -13.18 -17.54
C GLN A 227 -16.94 -14.26 -16.94
N PHE A 228 -16.14 -13.89 -15.94
CA PHE A 228 -15.23 -14.80 -15.25
C PHE A 228 -16.01 -15.95 -14.60
N LEU A 229 -17.05 -15.65 -13.83
CA LEU A 229 -17.89 -16.63 -13.14
C LEU A 229 -18.62 -17.54 -14.13
N ARG A 230 -19.16 -16.98 -15.22
CA ARG A 230 -19.75 -17.77 -16.31
C ARG A 230 -18.76 -18.76 -16.91
N LYS A 231 -17.54 -18.29 -17.24
CA LYS A 231 -16.48 -19.15 -17.79
C LYS A 231 -16.06 -20.24 -16.80
N LYS A 232 -16.01 -19.92 -15.50
CA LYS A 232 -15.76 -20.89 -14.42
C LYS A 232 -16.83 -21.99 -14.36
N ASN A 233 -18.09 -21.62 -14.60
CA ASN A 233 -19.21 -22.56 -14.73
C ASN A 233 -19.29 -23.23 -16.11
N LYS A 234 -18.29 -23.04 -16.99
CA LYS A 234 -18.21 -23.59 -18.36
C LYS A 234 -19.39 -23.22 -19.26
N GLN A 235 -20.08 -22.12 -18.96
CA GLN A 235 -21.24 -21.67 -19.73
C GLN A 235 -20.83 -20.76 -20.89
N SER A 236 -21.49 -20.87 -22.03
CA SER A 236 -21.45 -19.87 -23.10
C SER A 236 -22.33 -18.65 -22.78
N GLN A 237 -22.14 -17.52 -23.46
CA GLN A 237 -23.01 -16.35 -23.28
C GLN A 237 -24.47 -16.68 -23.62
N GLN A 238 -24.71 -17.56 -24.60
CA GLN A 238 -26.06 -18.01 -24.96
C GLN A 238 -26.68 -18.89 -23.88
N GLU A 239 -25.90 -19.78 -23.27
CA GLU A 239 -26.38 -20.63 -22.18
C GLU A 239 -26.75 -19.80 -20.96
N LEU A 240 -25.90 -18.83 -20.57
CA LEU A 240 -26.23 -17.92 -19.48
C LEU A 240 -27.49 -17.11 -19.79
N ALA A 241 -27.60 -16.55 -20.99
CA ALA A 241 -28.76 -15.80 -21.45
C ALA A 241 -30.05 -16.62 -21.32
N ASN A 242 -30.03 -17.88 -21.79
CA ASN A 242 -31.15 -18.79 -21.67
C ASN A 242 -31.50 -19.08 -20.20
N ALA A 243 -30.50 -19.35 -19.35
CA ALA A 243 -30.71 -19.69 -17.95
C ALA A 243 -31.33 -18.55 -17.12
N CYS A 244 -30.97 -17.29 -17.43
CA CYS A 244 -31.54 -16.12 -16.76
C CYS A 244 -32.75 -15.52 -17.48
N GLY A 245 -33.16 -16.06 -18.64
CA GLY A 245 -34.25 -15.52 -19.45
C GLY A 245 -33.97 -14.10 -19.95
N LEU A 246 -32.74 -13.85 -20.41
CA LEU A 246 -32.30 -12.57 -20.99
C LEU A 246 -31.78 -12.79 -22.42
N ASP A 247 -31.64 -11.72 -23.19
CA ASP A 247 -31.10 -11.79 -24.55
C ASP A 247 -29.57 -11.96 -24.55
N ARG A 248 -29.03 -12.76 -25.49
CA ARG A 248 -27.58 -12.99 -25.63
C ARG A 248 -26.82 -11.69 -25.87
N THR A 249 -27.36 -10.79 -26.67
CA THR A 249 -26.76 -9.48 -26.98
C THR A 249 -26.74 -8.60 -25.74
N TYR A 250 -27.79 -8.66 -24.91
CA TYR A 250 -27.81 -8.00 -23.60
C TYR A 250 -26.71 -8.55 -22.69
N ILE A 251 -26.58 -9.88 -22.54
CA ILE A 251 -25.49 -10.50 -21.75
C ILE A 251 -24.12 -10.08 -22.26
N SER A 252 -23.92 -10.08 -23.58
CA SER A 252 -22.67 -9.62 -24.18
C SER A 252 -22.39 -8.15 -23.87
N ALA A 253 -23.37 -7.26 -24.04
CA ALA A 253 -23.20 -5.84 -23.73
C ALA A 253 -22.88 -5.60 -22.25
N VAL A 254 -23.51 -6.37 -21.36
CA VAL A 254 -23.24 -6.37 -19.91
C VAL A 254 -21.82 -6.83 -19.60
N GLU A 255 -21.36 -7.96 -20.15
CA GLU A 255 -20.00 -8.47 -19.90
C GLU A 255 -18.90 -7.50 -20.36
N HIS A 256 -19.17 -6.71 -21.40
CA HIS A 256 -18.24 -5.68 -21.89
C HIS A 256 -18.41 -4.31 -21.21
N GLY A 257 -19.31 -4.18 -20.22
CA GLY A 257 -19.58 -2.94 -19.51
C GLY A 257 -20.24 -1.84 -20.35
N LYS A 258 -20.89 -2.20 -21.46
CA LYS A 258 -21.54 -1.25 -22.39
C LYS A 258 -22.99 -0.94 -22.04
N GLN A 259 -23.59 -1.68 -21.11
CA GLN A 259 -25.01 -1.59 -20.74
C GLN A 259 -25.14 -1.44 -19.22
N ASN A 260 -26.00 -0.52 -18.78
CA ASN A 260 -26.39 -0.45 -17.37
C ASN A 260 -27.33 -1.62 -17.02
N ILE A 261 -27.05 -2.29 -15.91
CA ILE A 261 -27.75 -3.49 -15.46
C ILE A 261 -28.79 -3.11 -14.42
N THR A 262 -30.05 -3.49 -14.64
CA THR A 262 -31.08 -3.35 -13.59
C THR A 262 -30.86 -4.36 -12.48
N ILE A 263 -31.25 -4.03 -11.24
CA ILE A 263 -31.16 -4.98 -10.10
C ILE A 263 -31.91 -6.28 -10.40
N GLY A 264 -33.06 -6.21 -11.09
CA GLY A 264 -33.80 -7.40 -11.51
C GLY A 264 -33.03 -8.29 -12.49
N ALA A 265 -32.31 -7.72 -13.45
CA ALA A 265 -31.45 -8.47 -14.35
C ALA A 265 -30.25 -9.08 -13.60
N LEU A 266 -29.63 -8.32 -12.69
CA LEU A 266 -28.52 -8.80 -11.88
C LEU A 266 -28.95 -9.97 -10.98
N HIS A 267 -30.15 -9.90 -10.38
CA HIS A 267 -30.73 -10.99 -9.59
C HIS A 267 -30.95 -12.25 -10.42
N LYS A 268 -31.44 -12.13 -11.67
CA LYS A 268 -31.60 -13.28 -12.58
C LYS A 268 -30.26 -13.92 -12.93
N ILE A 269 -29.23 -13.11 -13.19
CA ILE A 269 -27.86 -13.60 -13.47
C ILE A 269 -27.27 -14.29 -12.23
N SER A 270 -27.48 -13.70 -11.05
CA SER A 270 -27.11 -14.26 -9.73
C SER A 270 -27.66 -15.67 -9.56
N GLY A 271 -28.96 -15.86 -9.80
CA GLY A 271 -29.61 -17.17 -9.72
C GLY A 271 -29.13 -18.17 -10.77
N ALA A 272 -28.87 -17.71 -12.00
CA ALA A 272 -28.36 -18.57 -13.07
C ALA A 272 -26.91 -19.03 -12.87
N LEU A 273 -26.11 -18.27 -12.11
CA LEU A 273 -24.72 -18.59 -11.76
C LEU A 273 -24.58 -19.25 -10.38
N ASP A 274 -25.67 -19.36 -9.62
CA ASP A 274 -25.73 -19.90 -8.26
C ASP A 274 -24.76 -19.23 -7.27
N ILE A 275 -24.77 -17.89 -7.27
CA ILE A 275 -23.93 -17.05 -6.42
C ILE A 275 -24.72 -15.86 -5.89
N PRO A 276 -24.36 -15.27 -4.74
CA PRO A 276 -25.04 -14.08 -4.23
C PRO A 276 -24.62 -12.79 -4.96
N ILE A 277 -25.52 -11.80 -5.01
CA ILE A 277 -25.35 -10.57 -5.80
C ILE A 277 -24.09 -9.77 -5.41
N ASN A 278 -23.70 -9.79 -4.13
CA ASN A 278 -22.52 -9.09 -3.66
C ASN A 278 -21.21 -9.59 -4.30
N GLU A 279 -21.15 -10.84 -4.77
CA GLU A 279 -19.99 -11.38 -5.49
C GLU A 279 -19.69 -10.64 -6.81
N PHE A 280 -20.68 -9.99 -7.40
CA PHE A 280 -20.47 -9.12 -8.57
C PHE A 280 -19.87 -7.76 -8.20
N LEU A 281 -20.07 -7.32 -6.95
CA LEU A 281 -19.71 -5.99 -6.47
C LEU A 281 -18.39 -5.98 -5.67
N ASN A 282 -17.94 -7.14 -5.18
CA ASN A 282 -16.78 -7.29 -4.30
C ASN A 282 -15.45 -6.73 -4.86
N LYS A 283 -15.34 -6.56 -6.18
CA LYS A 283 -14.14 -6.02 -6.86
C LYS A 283 -14.29 -4.59 -7.37
N VAL A 284 -15.40 -3.91 -7.05
CA VAL A 284 -15.64 -2.56 -7.58
C VAL A 284 -15.13 -1.51 -6.60
N HIS A 285 -13.97 -0.95 -6.94
CA HIS A 285 -13.22 0.01 -6.14
C HIS A 285 -12.88 1.23 -6.99
N ASN A 286 -12.62 2.37 -6.34
CA ASN A 286 -12.10 3.59 -6.99
C ASN A 286 -10.89 3.27 -7.88
N THR A 287 -10.59 4.18 -8.80
CA THR A 287 -9.46 4.04 -9.74
C THR A 287 -8.37 5.05 -9.40
N LEU A 288 -7.13 4.70 -9.76
CA LEU A 288 -5.93 5.53 -9.64
C LEU A 288 -5.47 6.02 -11.00
#